data_AF-A0A563C5D9-F1
#
_entry.id   AF-A0A563C5D9-F1
#
_cell.length_a   1.000
_cell.length_b   1.000
_cell.length_c   1.000
_cell.angle_alpha   90.00
_cell.angle_beta   90.00
_cell.angle_gamma   90.00
#
_symmetry.space_group_name_H-M   'P 1'
#
loop_
_entity.id
_entity.type
_entity.pdbx_description
1 polymer ?
#
loop_
_entity_poly.entity_id
_entity_poly.type
_entity_poly.pdbx_seq_one_letter_code
_entity_poly.pdbx_strand_id
1 'polypeptide(L)'
;MKEEDMKYSIGLDIGTSSVGWAVIDEDNQLVRYKKKNMWGARLFDEADKAEGRRKNRAARRRLKRRAQRINFLQQIFAPIVLSVDDGFFIKLNESMLWKEDKTHDPVKLSLQEAGYYAKNPDDITLRYPTIYHLRKMLMKSNEKFDPRLVYLAIHHIIKYRGNFLYQKDFTVDDSSDVGEKLTQLFGYLEENFGLDSTELDSKQQEIVAIIKQTDKSRSARRSEIEALFEFSKTNKVIFGETVKMILGLNADAKKIFADLEDKLGIEFSGKYEDKRDDIATILGDDRMEFINLLEAIYNWGVLQSVLKGEGSVSQAMINKYDAYAADLKFIKDLFREKLSRVDYKTFFKSKKDDKGETLYYTKYTTSGYDYKKFIKDFETYFIKATDGFEYSYDNFKKDTSGNKSPEKVAEAINQFARQFSSEYAQKFIERLNNGEAFLKQRMSDNGAIPYQLHKNELIKIIENQGKYYPELLEKIDNGDGKQEYKIVRLLEHRIPYYVGPLQTKNQNNSNFAWMKSRADGNITPFNFYQKVDKIASAEAFIDNLTNNCTYLPDKPVLPRHSLLFS
;
A
#
# COMPACT_ATOMS: atom_id res chain seq x y z
N MET A 1 -56.90 52.91 -14.81
CA MET A 1 -57.17 51.48 -15.07
C MET A 1 -56.68 50.75 -13.84
N LYS A 2 -57.57 50.06 -13.12
CA LYS A 2 -57.22 49.33 -11.89
C LYS A 2 -56.15 48.29 -12.25
N GLU A 3 -55.09 48.20 -11.46
CA GLU A 3 -54.24 47.00 -11.45
C GLU A 3 -55.15 45.85 -11.02
N GLU A 4 -55.59 45.04 -11.98
CA GLU A 4 -56.26 43.78 -11.68
C GLU A 4 -55.22 42.83 -11.09
N ASP A 5 -55.52 42.28 -9.90
CA ASP A 5 -54.77 41.18 -9.31
C ASP A 5 -54.87 39.96 -10.22
N MET A 6 -53.90 39.81 -11.12
CA MET A 6 -53.81 38.67 -12.01
C MET A 6 -53.38 37.44 -11.19
N LYS A 7 -54.27 36.45 -11.10
CA LYS A 7 -53.93 35.15 -10.53
C LYS A 7 -53.12 34.34 -11.54
N TYR A 8 -52.03 33.74 -11.10
CA TYR A 8 -51.14 32.93 -11.93
C TYR A 8 -50.55 31.77 -11.11
N SER A 9 -50.08 30.75 -11.82
CA SER A 9 -49.32 29.63 -11.27
C SER A 9 -47.91 29.59 -11.87
N ILE A 10 -46.92 29.16 -11.09
CA ILE A 10 -45.53 28.97 -11.55
C ILE A 10 -45.20 27.47 -11.54
N GLY A 11 -44.82 26.95 -12.71
CA GLY A 11 -44.18 25.64 -12.83
C GLY A 11 -42.66 25.79 -12.73
N LEU A 12 -42.02 24.93 -11.95
CA LEU A 12 -40.56 24.86 -11.82
C LEU A 12 -40.08 23.45 -12.15
N ASP A 13 -39.09 23.34 -13.03
CA ASP A 13 -38.36 22.11 -13.36
C ASP A 13 -36.91 22.25 -12.90
N ILE A 14 -36.59 21.66 -11.74
CA ILE A 14 -35.31 21.85 -11.05
C ILE A 14 -34.39 20.66 -11.36
N GLY A 15 -33.48 20.87 -12.30
CA GLY A 15 -32.41 19.94 -12.67
C GLY A 15 -31.09 20.19 -11.90
N THR A 16 -30.08 19.38 -12.22
CA THR A 16 -28.74 19.46 -11.59
C THR A 16 -27.89 20.64 -12.06
N SER A 17 -28.18 21.18 -13.24
CA SER A 17 -27.48 22.30 -13.88
C SER A 17 -28.43 23.31 -14.54
N SER A 18 -29.73 23.17 -14.28
CA SER A 18 -30.76 24.06 -14.82
C SER A 18 -31.95 24.20 -13.87
N VAL A 19 -32.59 25.36 -13.88
CA VAL A 19 -33.95 25.54 -13.35
C VAL A 19 -34.83 26.11 -14.45
N GLY A 20 -35.67 25.28 -15.02
CA GLY A 20 -36.76 25.66 -15.92
C GLY A 20 -37.88 26.32 -15.13
N TRP A 21 -38.52 27.34 -15.70
CA TRP A 21 -39.68 27.99 -15.11
C TRP A 21 -40.66 28.42 -16.19
N ALA A 22 -41.95 28.38 -15.87
CA ALA A 22 -43.03 28.90 -16.70
C ALA A 22 -44.15 29.45 -15.83
N VAL A 23 -44.78 30.52 -16.27
CA VAL A 23 -45.92 31.16 -15.60
C VAL A 23 -47.16 31.00 -16.47
N ILE A 24 -48.22 30.46 -15.89
CA ILE A 24 -49.52 30.28 -16.55
C ILE A 24 -50.62 31.02 -15.79
N ASP A 25 -51.64 31.47 -16.51
CA ASP A 25 -52.88 32.01 -15.92
C ASP A 25 -53.89 30.88 -15.57
N GLU A 26 -55.09 31.26 -15.13
CA GLU A 26 -56.16 30.31 -14.76
C GLU A 26 -56.70 29.50 -15.96
N ASP A 27 -56.51 29.98 -17.20
CA ASP A 27 -56.91 29.32 -18.44
C ASP A 27 -55.80 28.42 -19.01
N ASN A 28 -54.76 28.16 -18.21
CA ASN A 28 -53.55 27.42 -18.58
C ASN A 28 -52.79 28.03 -19.77
N GLN A 29 -52.94 29.34 -20.01
CA GLN A 29 -52.21 30.06 -21.04
C GLN A 29 -50.93 30.66 -20.47
N LEU A 30 -49.89 30.70 -21.28
CA LEU A 30 -48.61 31.26 -20.86
C LEU A 30 -48.71 32.78 -20.69
N VAL A 31 -48.39 33.26 -19.49
CA VAL A 31 -48.43 34.69 -19.17
C VAL A 31 -47.38 35.43 -19.98
N ARG A 32 -47.74 36.62 -20.49
CA ARG A 32 -46.82 37.52 -21.18
C ARG A 32 -46.62 38.81 -20.39
N TYR A 33 -45.36 39.16 -20.14
CA TYR A 33 -45.00 40.42 -19.50
C TYR A 33 -44.07 41.22 -20.41
N LYS A 34 -44.40 42.50 -20.64
CA LYS A 34 -43.64 43.40 -21.53
C LYS A 34 -43.29 42.76 -22.89
N LYS A 35 -44.29 42.14 -23.53
CA LYS A 35 -44.19 41.41 -24.82
C LYS A 35 -43.34 40.14 -24.80
N LYS A 36 -42.79 39.72 -23.65
CA LYS A 36 -42.05 38.47 -23.50
C LYS A 36 -42.89 37.42 -22.81
N ASN A 37 -42.76 36.19 -23.27
CA ASN A 37 -43.34 35.02 -22.62
C ASN A 37 -42.65 34.81 -21.27
N MET A 38 -43.42 34.59 -20.21
CA MET A 38 -42.93 34.36 -18.86
C MET A 38 -42.55 32.88 -18.70
N TRP A 39 -41.50 32.48 -19.42
CA TRP A 39 -40.88 31.17 -19.32
C TRP A 39 -39.38 31.29 -19.61
N GLY A 40 -38.61 30.32 -19.15
CA GLY A 40 -37.20 30.24 -19.46
C GLY A 40 -36.51 29.16 -18.64
N ALA A 41 -35.19 29.12 -18.75
CA ALA A 41 -34.37 28.27 -17.91
C ALA A 41 -33.14 29.04 -17.43
N ARG A 42 -32.81 28.92 -16.15
CA ARG A 42 -31.53 29.37 -15.61
C ARG A 42 -30.54 28.22 -15.67
N LEU A 43 -29.50 28.35 -16.50
CA LEU A 43 -28.40 27.38 -16.55
C LEU A 43 -27.28 27.79 -15.58
N PHE A 44 -26.63 26.80 -14.96
CA PHE A 44 -25.49 26.97 -14.07
C PHE A 44 -24.61 25.72 -14.09
N ASP A 45 -23.35 25.85 -13.68
CA ASP A 45 -22.45 24.71 -13.59
C ASP A 45 -22.89 23.77 -12.46
N GLU A 46 -22.83 22.45 -12.70
CA GLU A 46 -23.15 21.45 -11.69
C GLU A 46 -22.26 21.63 -10.45
N ALA A 47 -22.86 21.57 -9.27
CA ALA A 47 -22.14 21.77 -8.02
C ALA A 47 -21.17 20.62 -7.71
N ASP A 48 -19.91 20.96 -7.43
CA ASP A 48 -18.91 19.99 -7.02
C ASP A 48 -19.26 19.31 -5.68
N LYS A 49 -19.17 17.99 -5.64
CA LYS A 49 -19.23 17.22 -4.39
C LYS A 49 -18.05 17.56 -3.48
N ALA A 50 -18.29 17.61 -2.17
CA ALA A 50 -17.26 17.90 -1.16
C ALA A 50 -16.13 16.83 -1.06
N GLU A 51 -16.24 15.71 -1.77
CA GLU A 51 -15.27 14.61 -1.76
C GLU A 51 -13.86 15.07 -2.18
N GLY A 52 -13.76 15.89 -3.23
CA GLY A 52 -12.46 16.41 -3.70
C GLY A 52 -11.77 17.25 -2.63
N ARG A 53 -12.51 18.16 -1.96
CA ARG A 53 -12.00 18.96 -0.84
C ARG A 53 -11.57 18.07 0.33
N ARG A 54 -12.32 17.00 0.63
CA ARG A 54 -11.98 16.01 1.67
C ARG A 54 -10.65 15.28 1.37
N LYS A 55 -10.46 14.80 0.13
CA LYS A 55 -9.23 14.14 -0.33
C LYS A 55 -8.01 15.05 -0.17
N ASN A 56 -8.11 16.30 -0.62
CA ASN A 56 -7.01 17.27 -0.54
C ASN A 56 -6.66 17.64 0.92
N ARG A 57 -7.66 17.78 1.79
CA ARG A 57 -7.45 18.06 3.23
C ARG A 57 -6.72 16.92 3.92
N ALA A 58 -7.12 15.67 3.65
CA ALA A 58 -6.47 14.49 4.21
C ALA A 58 -5.01 14.38 3.74
N ALA A 59 -4.74 14.63 2.45
CA ALA A 59 -3.40 14.62 1.88
C ALA A 59 -2.48 15.65 2.56
N ARG A 60 -2.93 16.90 2.73
CA ARG A 60 -2.16 17.95 3.43
C ARG A 60 -1.80 17.56 4.86
N ARG A 61 -2.76 17.03 5.63
CA ARG A 61 -2.52 16.56 7.00
C ARG A 61 -1.50 15.43 7.05
N ARG A 62 -1.60 14.46 6.12
CA ARG A 62 -0.64 13.35 6.00
C ARG A 62 0.78 13.85 5.70
N LEU A 63 0.93 14.79 4.76
CA LEU A 63 2.23 15.37 4.42
C LEU A 63 2.85 16.13 5.60
N LYS A 64 2.06 16.97 6.29
CA LYS A 64 2.50 17.70 7.49
C LYS A 64 2.96 16.74 8.60
N ARG A 65 2.19 15.69 8.88
CA ARG A 65 2.56 14.67 9.88
C ARG A 65 3.80 13.87 9.48
N ARG A 66 3.99 13.58 8.19
CA ARG A 66 5.21 12.93 7.69
C ARG A 66 6.43 13.82 7.93
N ALA A 67 6.34 15.12 7.62
CA ALA A 67 7.43 16.07 7.91
C ALA A 67 7.70 16.16 9.41
N GLN A 68 6.65 16.26 10.24
CA GLN A 68 6.79 16.28 11.70
C GLN A 68 7.48 15.04 12.25
N ARG A 69 7.18 13.84 11.73
CA ARG A 69 7.91 12.62 12.12
C ARG A 69 9.40 12.71 11.80
N ILE A 70 9.76 13.24 10.63
CA ILE A 70 11.17 13.42 10.30
C ILE A 70 11.83 14.43 11.23
N ASN A 71 11.14 15.50 11.62
CA ASN A 71 11.69 16.45 12.60
C ASN A 71 11.93 15.79 13.97
N PHE A 72 10.99 14.96 14.46
CA PHE A 72 11.21 14.20 15.70
C PHE A 72 12.39 13.23 15.56
N LEU A 73 12.54 12.58 14.40
CA LEU A 73 13.69 11.72 14.15
C LEU A 73 15.01 12.52 14.17
N GLN A 74 15.04 13.70 13.55
CA GLN A 74 16.21 14.59 13.57
C GLN A 74 16.55 15.03 15.00
N GLN A 75 15.55 15.31 15.84
CA GLN A 75 15.78 15.63 17.26
C GLN A 75 16.41 14.46 18.03
N ILE A 76 15.96 13.23 17.79
CA ILE A 76 16.55 12.02 18.40
C ILE A 76 17.99 11.84 17.94
N PHE A 77 18.27 12.06 16.65
CA PHE A 77 19.61 11.89 16.07
C PHE A 77 20.54 13.10 16.23
N ALA A 78 20.03 14.25 16.66
CA ALA A 78 20.80 15.48 16.82
C ALA A 78 22.09 15.30 17.63
N PRO A 79 22.07 14.71 18.86
CA PRO A 79 23.30 14.55 19.64
C PRO A 79 24.34 13.67 18.93
N ILE A 80 23.91 12.70 18.11
CA ILE A 80 24.82 11.74 17.47
C ILE A 80 25.35 12.25 16.13
N VAL A 81 24.48 12.85 15.30
CA VAL A 81 24.84 13.26 13.93
C VAL A 81 25.57 14.59 13.94
N LEU A 82 25.10 15.55 14.75
CA LEU A 82 25.69 16.89 14.79
C LEU A 82 27.06 16.92 15.48
N SER A 83 27.40 15.88 16.25
CA SER A 83 28.76 15.73 16.79
C SER A 83 29.80 15.36 15.73
N VAL A 84 29.36 14.86 14.56
CA VAL A 84 30.23 14.49 13.43
C VAL A 84 30.10 15.50 12.28
N ASP A 85 28.90 16.07 12.07
CA ASP A 85 28.60 17.02 11.00
C ASP A 85 27.44 17.94 11.44
N ASP A 86 27.78 19.11 11.98
CA ASP A 86 26.87 20.09 12.56
C ASP A 86 25.88 20.70 11.55
N GLY A 87 26.22 20.70 10.26
CA GLY A 87 25.37 21.15 9.17
C GLY A 87 24.53 20.05 8.51
N PHE A 88 24.69 18.78 8.87
CA PHE A 88 24.19 17.65 8.08
C PHE A 88 22.69 17.73 7.74
N PHE A 89 21.83 18.06 8.71
CA PHE A 89 20.38 18.15 8.47
C PHE A 89 20.01 19.35 7.59
N ILE A 90 20.76 20.45 7.67
CA ILE A 90 20.58 21.62 6.80
C ILE A 90 20.94 21.23 5.37
N LYS A 91 22.13 20.63 5.17
CA LYS A 91 22.60 20.12 3.87
C LYS A 91 21.58 19.16 3.23
N LEU A 92 20.97 18.29 4.03
CA LEU A 92 19.94 17.36 3.58
C LEU A 92 18.64 18.07 3.15
N ASN A 93 18.21 19.09 3.90
CA ASN A 93 17.00 19.87 3.57
C ASN A 93 17.21 20.74 2.33
N GLU A 94 18.42 21.30 2.16
CA GLU A 94 18.81 22.13 1.03
C GLU A 94 19.18 21.32 -0.22
N SER A 95 19.11 19.98 -0.16
CA SER A 95 19.57 19.12 -1.28
C SER A 95 18.87 19.42 -2.60
N MET A 96 17.63 19.92 -2.54
CA MET A 96 16.81 20.29 -3.70
C MET A 96 17.12 21.67 -4.29
N LEU A 97 17.83 22.53 -3.54
CA LEU A 97 18.18 23.88 -3.98
C LEU A 97 19.33 23.85 -4.99
N TRP A 98 19.38 24.88 -5.84
CA TRP A 98 20.52 25.15 -6.72
C TRP A 98 21.77 25.45 -5.89
N LYS A 99 22.96 25.33 -6.50
CA LYS A 99 24.22 25.47 -5.77
C LYS A 99 24.35 26.86 -5.15
N GLU A 100 23.85 27.89 -5.84
CA GLU A 100 23.91 29.29 -5.45
C GLU A 100 22.99 29.62 -4.27
N ASP A 101 21.92 28.84 -4.07
CA ASP A 101 20.91 29.03 -3.02
C ASP A 101 21.22 28.25 -1.74
N LYS A 102 22.26 27.40 -1.74
CA LYS A 102 22.66 26.60 -0.57
C LYS A 102 23.43 27.46 0.41
N THR A 103 23.14 27.31 1.70
CA THR A 103 23.88 27.97 2.77
C THR A 103 25.06 27.14 3.26
N HIS A 104 25.06 25.84 2.97
CA HIS A 104 26.11 24.90 3.33
C HIS A 104 26.65 24.16 2.10
N ASP A 105 27.76 23.45 2.30
CA ASP A 105 28.30 22.56 1.28
C ASP A 105 27.29 21.45 0.90
N PRO A 106 27.37 20.92 -0.34
CA PRO A 106 26.44 19.90 -0.77
C PRO A 106 26.50 18.65 0.12
N VAL A 107 25.34 18.11 0.51
CA VAL A 107 25.23 16.85 1.28
C VAL A 107 26.03 15.69 0.68
N LYS A 108 26.35 15.73 -0.62
CA LYS A 108 27.23 14.77 -1.28
C LYS A 108 28.61 14.67 -0.60
N LEU A 109 29.19 15.78 -0.16
CA LEU A 109 30.51 15.79 0.51
C LEU A 109 30.43 15.10 1.88
N SER A 110 29.45 15.48 2.71
CA SER A 110 29.15 14.78 3.96
C SER A 110 29.00 13.27 3.78
N LEU A 111 28.33 12.82 2.70
CA LEU A 111 28.14 11.40 2.42
C LEU A 111 29.42 10.71 1.91
N GLN A 112 30.32 11.44 1.24
CA GLN A 112 31.64 10.91 0.87
C GLN A 112 32.50 10.66 2.12
N GLU A 113 32.53 11.61 3.04
CA GLU A 113 33.21 11.47 4.32
C GLU A 113 32.63 10.33 5.16
N ALA A 114 31.30 10.18 5.16
CA ALA A 114 30.61 9.09 5.86
C ALA A 114 30.86 7.70 5.25
N GLY A 115 31.58 7.60 4.13
CA GLY A 115 31.85 6.34 3.45
C GLY A 115 30.66 5.77 2.68
N TYR A 116 29.70 6.62 2.28
CA TYR A 116 28.59 6.21 1.39
C TYR A 116 29.08 5.88 -0.02
N TYR A 117 30.19 6.48 -0.43
CA TYR A 117 30.84 6.26 -1.72
C TYR A 117 32.13 5.46 -1.54
N ALA A 118 32.46 4.60 -2.51
CA ALA A 118 33.75 3.93 -2.55
C ALA A 118 34.82 4.91 -3.05
N LYS A 119 36.02 4.82 -2.46
CA LYS A 119 37.20 5.58 -2.90
C LYS A 119 37.84 4.82 -4.06
N ASN A 120 37.49 5.15 -5.30
CA ASN A 120 38.26 4.70 -6.46
C ASN A 120 39.04 5.90 -7.03
N PRO A 121 40.26 5.70 -7.57
CA PRO A 121 41.08 6.77 -8.14
C PRO A 121 40.40 7.56 -9.27
N ASP A 122 39.53 6.91 -10.05
CA ASP A 122 39.02 7.46 -11.31
C ASP A 122 37.49 7.66 -11.38
N ASP A 123 36.71 7.20 -10.38
CA ASP A 123 35.26 7.45 -10.34
C ASP A 123 34.64 7.27 -8.93
N ILE A 124 33.72 8.16 -8.54
CA ILE A 124 33.00 8.09 -7.27
C ILE A 124 31.83 7.09 -7.43
N THR A 125 32.06 5.84 -7.09
CA THR A 125 31.02 4.80 -7.12
C THR A 125 30.26 4.72 -5.79
N LEU A 126 28.98 4.35 -5.83
CA LEU A 126 28.19 4.15 -4.61
C LEU A 126 28.63 2.85 -3.92
N ARG A 127 28.97 2.91 -2.62
CA ARG A 127 29.19 1.70 -1.81
C ARG A 127 27.89 0.91 -1.64
N TYR A 128 26.76 1.63 -1.58
CA TYR A 128 25.43 1.06 -1.46
C TYR A 128 24.59 1.47 -2.68
N PRO A 129 24.38 0.57 -3.66
CA PRO A 129 23.66 0.91 -4.88
C PRO A 129 22.22 1.40 -4.63
N THR A 130 21.61 0.92 -3.54
CA THR A 130 20.27 1.33 -3.11
C THR A 130 20.22 1.44 -1.58
N ILE A 131 19.25 2.20 -1.05
CA ILE A 131 19.07 2.35 0.40
C ILE A 131 18.83 1.02 1.14
N TYR A 132 18.32 0.01 0.43
CA TYR A 132 18.08 -1.32 0.97
C TYR A 132 19.39 -2.10 1.19
N HIS A 133 20.43 -1.84 0.39
CA HIS A 133 21.78 -2.37 0.65
C HIS A 133 22.33 -1.83 1.97
N LEU A 134 22.18 -0.52 2.22
CA LEU A 134 22.59 0.10 3.47
C LEU A 134 21.80 -0.46 4.68
N ARG A 135 20.48 -0.57 4.56
CA ARG A 135 19.63 -1.20 5.60
C ARG A 135 20.06 -2.64 5.91
N LYS A 136 20.25 -3.47 4.89
CA LYS A 136 20.72 -4.86 5.05
C LYS A 136 22.07 -4.92 5.75
N MET A 137 23.00 -4.04 5.37
CA MET A 137 24.32 -3.98 5.99
C MET A 137 24.23 -3.64 7.48
N LEU A 138 23.47 -2.61 7.85
CA LEU A 138 23.26 -2.19 9.24
C LEU A 138 22.55 -3.26 10.09
N MET A 139 21.70 -4.10 9.48
CA MET A 139 21.04 -5.21 10.17
C MET A 139 21.94 -6.43 10.40
N LYS A 140 22.94 -6.66 9.54
CA LYS A 140 23.78 -7.86 9.60
C LYS A 140 25.13 -7.63 10.26
N SER A 141 25.70 -6.44 10.08
CA SER A 141 27.01 -6.10 10.64
C SER A 141 26.88 -5.61 12.08
N ASN A 142 27.78 -6.09 12.93
CA ASN A 142 27.96 -5.59 14.29
C ASN A 142 28.99 -4.44 14.35
N GLU A 143 29.53 -3.98 13.22
CA GLU A 143 30.51 -2.89 13.19
C GLU A 143 29.86 -1.52 13.48
N LYS A 144 30.68 -0.55 13.89
CA LYS A 144 30.27 0.85 14.05
C LYS A 144 30.17 1.53 12.68
N PHE A 145 28.97 1.96 12.29
CA PHE A 145 28.75 2.75 11.08
C PHE A 145 28.74 4.24 11.41
N ASP A 146 29.10 5.09 10.44
CA ASP A 146 28.96 6.55 10.57
C ASP A 146 27.48 6.91 10.86
N PRO A 147 27.22 7.79 11.85
CA PRO A 147 25.85 8.07 12.30
C PRO A 147 24.98 8.73 11.22
N ARG A 148 25.57 9.41 10.22
CA ARG A 148 24.85 9.94 9.06
C ARG A 148 24.25 8.81 8.23
N LEU A 149 24.96 7.68 8.08
CA LEU A 149 24.46 6.49 7.38
C LEU A 149 23.36 5.79 8.17
N VAL A 150 23.52 5.66 9.49
CA VAL A 150 22.50 5.10 10.39
C VAL A 150 21.22 5.93 10.29
N TYR A 151 21.34 7.26 10.36
CA TYR A 151 20.22 8.18 10.17
C TYR A 151 19.54 7.99 8.81
N LEU A 152 20.28 7.90 7.70
CA LEU A 152 19.68 7.74 6.37
C LEU A 152 18.82 6.46 6.26
N ALA A 153 19.28 5.36 6.83
CA ALA A 153 18.54 4.09 6.83
C ALA A 153 17.25 4.19 7.66
N ILE A 154 17.33 4.71 8.89
CA ILE A 154 16.15 4.88 9.75
C ILE A 154 15.20 5.95 9.19
N HIS A 155 15.72 7.05 8.66
CA HIS A 155 14.94 8.08 7.98
C HIS A 155 14.12 7.49 6.83
N HIS A 156 14.69 6.59 6.04
CA HIS A 156 13.97 5.90 4.98
C HIS A 156 12.80 5.06 5.53
N ILE A 157 13.03 4.28 6.59
CA ILE A 157 12.02 3.46 7.27
C ILE A 157 10.90 4.35 7.83
N ILE A 158 11.21 5.42 8.58
CA ILE A 158 10.20 6.32 9.18
C ILE A 158 9.40 7.11 8.13
N LYS A 159 10.06 7.52 7.03
CA LYS A 159 9.43 8.27 5.93
C LYS A 159 8.47 7.41 5.12
N TYR A 160 8.86 6.16 4.84
CA TYR A 160 8.14 5.18 4.02
C TYR A 160 7.70 3.96 4.85
N ARG A 161 7.08 4.23 5.99
CA ARG A 161 6.79 3.25 7.05
C ARG A 161 5.75 2.16 6.75
N GLY A 162 5.33 1.97 5.50
CA GLY A 162 4.29 0.98 5.18
C GLY A 162 2.87 1.34 5.65
N ASN A 163 1.93 0.41 5.45
CA ASN A 163 0.53 0.53 5.85
C ASN A 163 0.25 -0.08 7.24
N PHE A 164 -0.89 0.28 7.82
CA PHE A 164 -1.38 -0.15 9.14
C PHE A 164 -2.70 -0.93 9.00
N LEU A 165 -2.80 -1.75 7.95
CA LEU A 165 -4.00 -2.56 7.70
C LEU A 165 -4.02 -3.77 8.64
N TYR A 166 -2.86 -4.34 8.89
CA TYR A 166 -2.67 -5.46 9.81
C TYR A 166 -2.51 -4.94 11.23
N GLN A 167 -3.24 -5.52 12.17
CA GLN A 167 -3.23 -5.12 13.58
C GLN A 167 -2.17 -5.86 14.42
N LYS A 168 -1.67 -7.02 13.96
CA LYS A 168 -0.68 -7.86 14.64
C LYS A 168 0.76 -7.64 14.13
N ASP A 169 1.76 -7.93 14.95
CA ASP A 169 3.17 -7.97 14.53
C ASP A 169 3.45 -9.24 13.70
N PHE A 170 4.16 -9.13 12.57
CA PHE A 170 4.65 -10.31 11.84
C PHE A 170 5.94 -10.79 12.48
N THR A 171 6.01 -12.07 12.84
CA THR A 171 7.22 -12.70 13.34
C THR A 171 8.05 -13.23 12.18
N VAL A 172 9.37 -13.39 12.38
CA VAL A 172 10.24 -13.97 11.35
C VAL A 172 9.96 -15.48 11.18
N ASP A 173 9.42 -16.15 12.20
CA ASP A 173 8.99 -17.56 12.14
C ASP A 173 7.75 -17.78 11.28
N ASP A 174 6.97 -16.73 10.99
CA ASP A 174 5.88 -16.80 10.00
C ASP A 174 6.39 -17.00 8.55
N SER A 175 7.72 -17.07 8.34
CA SER A 175 8.36 -17.37 7.05
C SER A 175 8.82 -18.83 6.90
N SER A 176 8.82 -19.62 7.99
CA SER A 176 9.24 -21.04 7.98
C SER A 176 8.06 -22.02 8.04
N ASP A 177 8.22 -23.06 7.21
CA ASP A 177 7.38 -24.24 6.92
C ASP A 177 5.85 -24.09 6.98
N VAL A 178 5.29 -23.41 5.97
CA VAL A 178 3.84 -23.49 5.70
C VAL A 178 3.39 -24.94 5.42
N GLY A 179 4.31 -25.82 5.01
CA GLY A 179 4.02 -27.24 4.78
C GLY A 179 3.58 -27.91 6.07
N GLU A 180 4.34 -27.77 7.16
CA GLU A 180 3.96 -28.30 8.47
C GLU A 180 2.60 -27.78 8.93
N LYS A 181 2.34 -26.47 8.76
CA LYS A 181 1.05 -25.85 9.11
C LYS A 181 -0.11 -26.37 8.25
N LEU A 182 0.13 -26.63 6.96
CA LEU A 182 -0.86 -27.22 6.07
C LEU A 182 -1.13 -28.68 6.45
N THR A 183 -0.11 -29.46 6.79
CA THR A 183 -0.29 -30.84 7.27
C THR A 183 -1.07 -30.88 8.58
N GLN A 184 -0.77 -29.98 9.54
CA GLN A 184 -1.56 -29.82 10.77
C GLN A 184 -3.02 -29.45 10.45
N LEU A 185 -3.24 -28.58 9.44
CA LEU A 185 -4.56 -28.15 9.04
C LEU A 185 -5.34 -29.33 8.44
N PHE A 186 -4.70 -30.10 7.58
CA PHE A 186 -5.31 -31.26 6.94
C PHE A 186 -5.63 -32.36 7.94
N GLY A 187 -4.74 -32.60 8.93
CA GLY A 187 -5.04 -33.49 10.06
C GLY A 187 -6.26 -33.03 10.86
N TYR A 188 -6.35 -31.74 11.20
CA TYR A 188 -7.55 -31.21 11.86
C TYR A 188 -8.82 -31.42 11.02
N LEU A 189 -8.73 -31.21 9.70
CA LEU A 189 -9.86 -31.38 8.79
C LEU A 189 -10.31 -32.85 8.67
N GLU A 190 -9.38 -33.79 8.74
CA GLU A 190 -9.66 -35.22 8.77
C GLU A 190 -10.37 -35.62 10.07
N GLU A 191 -9.76 -35.29 11.21
CA GLU A 191 -10.25 -35.67 12.54
C GLU A 191 -11.65 -35.12 12.84
N ASN A 192 -11.92 -33.88 12.43
CA ASN A 192 -13.15 -33.17 12.82
C ASN A 192 -14.24 -33.16 11.75
N PHE A 193 -13.87 -33.35 10.47
CA PHE A 193 -14.83 -33.20 9.36
C PHE A 193 -14.74 -34.33 8.31
N GLY A 194 -13.83 -35.29 8.46
CA GLY A 194 -13.70 -36.42 7.54
C GLY A 194 -13.23 -36.04 6.14
N LEU A 195 -12.39 -35.01 6.01
CA LEU A 195 -11.67 -34.74 4.76
C LEU A 195 -10.38 -35.57 4.74
N ASP A 196 -10.14 -36.32 3.67
CA ASP A 196 -8.94 -37.16 3.53
C ASP A 196 -7.67 -36.31 3.54
N SER A 197 -6.88 -36.41 4.62
CA SER A 197 -5.64 -35.66 4.77
C SER A 197 -4.57 -36.10 3.75
N THR A 198 -4.59 -37.37 3.33
CA THR A 198 -3.63 -37.90 2.36
C THR A 198 -3.86 -37.33 0.95
N GLU A 199 -5.13 -37.16 0.57
CA GLU A 199 -5.51 -36.46 -0.67
C GLU A 199 -5.07 -34.99 -0.61
N LEU A 200 -5.34 -34.31 0.50
CA LEU A 200 -4.97 -32.90 0.72
C LEU A 200 -3.45 -32.68 0.69
N ASP A 201 -2.67 -33.53 1.38
CA ASP A 201 -1.21 -33.47 1.42
C ASP A 201 -0.60 -33.73 0.03
N SER A 202 -1.20 -34.60 -0.80
CA SER A 202 -0.72 -34.85 -2.16
C SER A 202 -0.72 -33.59 -3.05
N LYS A 203 -1.57 -32.60 -2.72
CA LYS A 203 -1.74 -31.33 -3.44
C LYS A 203 -1.16 -30.12 -2.71
N GLN A 204 -0.46 -30.34 -1.59
CA GLN A 204 0.07 -29.26 -0.75
C GLN A 204 0.94 -28.26 -1.53
N GLN A 205 1.82 -28.75 -2.42
CA GLN A 205 2.70 -27.88 -3.22
C GLN A 205 1.92 -26.99 -4.20
N GLU A 206 0.84 -27.51 -4.79
CA GLU A 206 -0.04 -26.76 -5.69
C GLU A 206 -0.78 -25.65 -4.94
N ILE A 207 -1.29 -25.95 -3.73
CA ILE A 207 -1.92 -24.96 -2.84
C ILE A 207 -0.94 -23.84 -2.50
N VAL A 208 0.28 -24.20 -2.07
CA VAL A 208 1.36 -23.24 -1.75
C VAL A 208 1.69 -22.35 -2.94
N ALA A 209 1.75 -22.92 -4.15
CA ALA A 209 1.98 -22.16 -5.38
C ALA A 209 0.85 -21.16 -5.67
N ILE A 210 -0.41 -21.58 -5.50
CA ILE A 210 -1.58 -20.71 -5.72
C ILE A 210 -1.62 -19.57 -4.67
N ILE A 211 -1.33 -19.85 -3.40
CA ILE A 211 -1.29 -18.80 -2.35
C ILE A 211 -0.23 -17.73 -2.68
N LYS A 212 0.90 -18.11 -3.30
CA LYS A 212 1.97 -17.19 -3.70
C LYS A 212 1.63 -16.30 -4.90
N GLN A 213 0.61 -16.65 -5.70
CA GLN A 213 0.22 -15.87 -6.88
C GLN A 213 -0.22 -14.45 -6.49
N THR A 214 0.35 -13.44 -7.16
CA THR A 214 0.03 -12.01 -6.94
C THR A 214 -0.73 -11.37 -8.10
N ASP A 215 -0.82 -12.07 -9.23
CA ASP A 215 -1.49 -11.64 -10.47
C ASP A 215 -3.00 -11.87 -10.46
N LYS A 216 -3.47 -12.82 -9.63
CA LYS A 216 -4.90 -13.18 -9.53
C LYS A 216 -5.56 -12.64 -8.26
N SER A 217 -6.86 -12.34 -8.39
CA SER A 217 -7.67 -11.93 -7.23
C SER A 217 -7.76 -13.07 -6.19
N ARG A 218 -7.99 -12.72 -4.91
CA ARG A 218 -8.21 -13.71 -3.85
C ARG A 218 -9.35 -14.68 -4.19
N SER A 219 -10.42 -14.18 -4.81
CA SER A 219 -11.55 -15.02 -5.23
C SER A 219 -11.20 -15.98 -6.38
N ALA A 220 -10.37 -15.56 -7.33
CA ALA A 220 -9.90 -16.43 -8.41
C ALA A 220 -8.99 -17.55 -7.87
N ARG A 221 -8.06 -17.20 -6.97
CA ARG A 221 -7.18 -18.16 -6.29
C ARG A 221 -7.97 -19.18 -5.46
N ARG A 222 -9.05 -18.75 -4.80
CA ARG A 222 -9.97 -19.65 -4.10
C ARG A 222 -10.55 -20.69 -5.06
N SER A 223 -11.08 -20.26 -6.21
CA SER A 223 -11.66 -21.17 -7.19
C SER A 223 -10.63 -22.16 -7.74
N GLU A 224 -9.36 -21.75 -7.89
CA GLU A 224 -8.28 -22.64 -8.31
C GLU A 224 -7.95 -23.71 -7.26
N ILE A 225 -7.85 -23.32 -5.98
CA ILE A 225 -7.61 -24.29 -4.89
C ILE A 225 -8.79 -25.26 -4.75
N GLU A 226 -10.03 -24.76 -4.83
CA GLU A 226 -11.24 -25.61 -4.78
C GLU A 226 -11.33 -26.58 -5.97
N ALA A 227 -10.76 -26.24 -7.13
CA ALA A 227 -10.76 -27.08 -8.31
C ALA A 227 -9.73 -28.22 -8.27
N LEU A 228 -8.81 -28.22 -7.30
CA LEU A 228 -7.84 -29.29 -7.11
C LEU A 228 -8.45 -30.59 -6.54
N PHE A 229 -9.67 -30.51 -6.00
CA PHE A 229 -10.28 -31.57 -5.21
C PHE A 229 -11.74 -31.84 -5.61
N GLU A 230 -12.15 -33.10 -5.48
CA GLU A 230 -13.53 -33.53 -5.70
C GLU A 230 -14.21 -33.92 -4.38
N PHE A 231 -14.75 -32.92 -3.68
CA PHE A 231 -15.42 -33.14 -2.39
C PHE A 231 -16.93 -33.39 -2.51
N SER A 232 -17.46 -34.10 -1.51
CA SER A 232 -18.90 -34.16 -1.25
C SER A 232 -19.48 -32.75 -1.01
N LYS A 233 -20.79 -32.58 -1.19
CA LYS A 233 -21.44 -31.26 -1.06
C LYS A 233 -21.13 -30.57 0.28
N THR A 234 -21.06 -31.33 1.37
CA THR A 234 -20.74 -30.82 2.71
C THR A 234 -19.26 -30.46 2.83
N ASN A 235 -18.36 -31.37 2.47
CA ASN A 235 -16.90 -31.16 2.57
C ASN A 235 -16.44 -30.00 1.68
N LYS A 236 -17.08 -29.83 0.51
CA LYS A 236 -16.83 -28.69 -0.39
C LYS A 236 -17.17 -27.34 0.26
N VAL A 237 -18.23 -27.28 1.05
CA VAL A 237 -18.61 -26.05 1.76
C VAL A 237 -17.61 -25.75 2.87
N ILE A 238 -17.27 -26.75 3.69
CA ILE A 238 -16.30 -26.61 4.78
C ILE A 238 -14.95 -26.15 4.20
N PHE A 239 -14.40 -26.91 3.25
CA PHE A 239 -13.14 -26.59 2.60
C PHE A 239 -13.16 -25.21 1.94
N GLY A 240 -14.26 -24.84 1.26
CA GLY A 240 -14.38 -23.55 0.62
C GLY A 240 -14.34 -22.37 1.61
N GLU A 241 -14.90 -22.52 2.81
CA GLU A 241 -14.81 -21.49 3.86
C GLU A 241 -13.42 -21.50 4.53
N THR A 242 -12.77 -22.65 4.68
CA THR A 242 -11.36 -22.77 5.12
C THR A 242 -10.42 -22.05 4.15
N VAL A 243 -10.58 -22.27 2.84
CA VAL A 243 -9.79 -21.62 1.78
C VAL A 243 -10.03 -20.11 1.74
N LYS A 244 -11.25 -19.64 2.06
CA LYS A 244 -11.50 -18.21 2.21
C LYS A 244 -10.67 -17.61 3.33
N MET A 245 -10.60 -18.26 4.49
CA MET A 245 -9.85 -17.76 5.65
C MET A 245 -8.35 -17.64 5.31
N ILE A 246 -7.72 -18.68 4.78
CA ILE A 246 -6.28 -18.65 4.42
C ILE A 246 -5.95 -17.61 3.34
N LEU A 247 -6.92 -17.21 2.51
CA LEU A 247 -6.77 -16.14 1.51
C LEU A 247 -7.20 -14.76 2.03
N GLY A 248 -7.68 -14.66 3.27
CA GLY A 248 -8.16 -13.43 3.91
C GLY A 248 -9.45 -12.89 3.31
N LEU A 249 -10.33 -13.76 2.82
CA LEU A 249 -11.71 -13.45 2.45
C LEU A 249 -12.63 -13.64 3.67
N ASN A 250 -13.81 -13.02 3.64
CA ASN A 250 -14.80 -13.19 4.69
C ASN A 250 -15.44 -14.59 4.60
N ALA A 251 -15.13 -15.41 5.60
CA ALA A 251 -15.62 -16.77 5.75
C ALA A 251 -16.72 -16.84 6.81
N ASP A 252 -17.65 -17.77 6.64
CA ASP A 252 -18.75 -18.00 7.58
C ASP A 252 -18.48 -19.25 8.41
N ALA A 253 -18.06 -19.07 9.66
CA ALA A 253 -17.68 -20.16 10.55
C ALA A 253 -18.86 -21.09 10.88
N LYS A 254 -20.11 -20.63 10.79
CA LYS A 254 -21.30 -21.50 10.96
C LYS A 254 -21.40 -22.59 9.90
N LYS A 255 -20.82 -22.35 8.72
CA LYS A 255 -20.78 -23.37 7.66
C LYS A 255 -19.69 -24.41 7.86
N ILE A 256 -18.72 -24.14 8.73
CA ILE A 256 -17.69 -25.08 9.16
C ILE A 256 -18.19 -25.82 10.40
N PHE A 257 -18.66 -25.07 11.41
CA PHE A 257 -19.21 -25.57 12.67
C PHE A 257 -20.74 -25.42 12.65
N ALA A 258 -21.42 -26.47 12.17
CA ALA A 258 -22.87 -26.44 11.93
C ALA A 258 -23.71 -26.26 13.21
N ASP A 259 -23.12 -26.50 14.38
CA ASP A 259 -23.73 -26.35 15.70
C ASP A 259 -23.74 -24.89 16.21
N LEU A 260 -23.11 -23.95 15.50
CA LEU A 260 -23.21 -22.52 15.84
C LEU A 260 -24.63 -21.98 15.62
N GLU A 261 -25.17 -21.30 16.64
CA GLU A 261 -26.52 -20.72 16.61
C GLU A 261 -26.65 -19.66 15.50
N ASP A 262 -25.68 -18.75 15.42
CA ASP A 262 -25.70 -17.61 14.51
C ASP A 262 -24.55 -17.61 13.51
N LYS A 263 -24.74 -16.86 12.43
CA LYS A 263 -23.69 -16.61 11.44
C LYS A 263 -22.51 -15.88 12.10
N LEU A 264 -21.34 -16.49 12.05
CA LEU A 264 -20.09 -15.91 12.56
C LEU A 264 -19.12 -15.65 11.40
N GLY A 265 -18.98 -14.37 11.02
CA GLY A 265 -18.08 -13.95 9.95
C GLY A 265 -16.65 -13.73 10.44
N ILE A 266 -15.68 -14.43 9.85
CA ILE A 266 -14.24 -14.32 10.15
C ILE A 266 -13.51 -13.82 8.91
N GLU A 267 -12.72 -12.75 9.05
CA GLU A 267 -11.95 -12.16 7.95
C GLU A 267 -10.61 -11.62 8.48
N PHE A 268 -9.54 -12.40 8.33
CA PHE A 268 -8.19 -12.01 8.82
C PHE A 268 -7.64 -10.74 8.19
N SER A 269 -8.06 -10.41 6.95
CA SER A 269 -7.66 -9.17 6.29
C SER A 269 -8.39 -7.91 6.78
N GLY A 270 -9.42 -8.10 7.61
CA GLY A 270 -10.26 -7.06 8.16
C GLY A 270 -9.86 -6.68 9.59
N LYS A 271 -10.86 -6.35 10.41
CA LYS A 271 -10.70 -6.03 11.84
C LYS A 271 -10.79 -7.29 12.70
N TYR A 272 -10.02 -8.31 12.37
CA TYR A 272 -10.09 -9.59 13.06
C TYR A 272 -9.61 -9.48 14.52
N GLU A 273 -8.50 -8.77 14.78
CA GLU A 273 -7.98 -8.60 16.15
C GLU A 273 -8.98 -7.92 17.08
N ASP A 274 -9.69 -6.89 16.60
CA ASP A 274 -10.72 -6.19 17.39
C ASP A 274 -11.87 -7.12 17.83
N LYS A 275 -12.07 -8.25 17.13
CA LYS A 275 -13.16 -9.21 17.36
C LYS A 275 -12.68 -10.56 17.87
N ARG A 276 -11.36 -10.73 18.03
CA ARG A 276 -10.76 -12.05 18.29
C ARG A 276 -11.24 -12.63 19.62
N ASP A 277 -11.33 -11.81 20.66
CA ASP A 277 -11.79 -12.24 21.98
C ASP A 277 -13.28 -12.64 21.98
N ASP A 278 -14.12 -11.88 21.25
CA ASP A 278 -15.53 -12.23 21.04
C ASP A 278 -15.68 -13.55 20.27
N ILE A 279 -14.89 -13.73 19.20
CA ILE A 279 -14.85 -14.96 18.40
C ILE A 279 -14.38 -16.14 19.27
N ALA A 280 -13.35 -15.95 20.10
CA ALA A 280 -12.82 -16.98 20.99
C ALA A 280 -13.86 -17.42 22.03
N THR A 281 -14.65 -16.48 22.55
CA THR A 281 -15.74 -16.78 23.48
C THR A 281 -16.82 -17.66 22.82
N ILE A 282 -17.12 -17.42 21.53
CA ILE A 282 -18.13 -18.18 20.78
C ILE A 282 -17.62 -19.56 20.37
N LEU A 283 -16.36 -19.64 19.93
CA LEU A 283 -15.79 -20.87 19.36
C LEU A 283 -15.22 -21.81 20.44
N GLY A 284 -14.81 -21.29 21.59
CA GLY A 284 -14.07 -22.05 22.59
C GLY A 284 -12.62 -22.34 22.17
N ASP A 285 -11.83 -22.85 23.10
CA ASP A 285 -10.38 -23.00 22.92
C ASP A 285 -10.03 -24.00 21.80
N ASP A 286 -10.69 -25.17 21.77
CA ASP A 286 -10.42 -26.24 20.78
C ASP A 286 -10.59 -25.75 19.32
N ARG A 287 -11.67 -25.03 19.02
CA ARG A 287 -11.91 -24.48 17.67
C ARG A 287 -11.03 -23.28 17.36
N MET A 288 -10.58 -22.55 18.38
CA MET A 288 -9.65 -21.45 18.20
C MET A 288 -8.27 -21.93 17.78
N GLU A 289 -7.86 -23.15 18.13
CA GLU A 289 -6.62 -23.73 17.61
C GLU A 289 -6.65 -23.83 16.08
N PHE A 290 -7.76 -24.30 15.51
CA PHE A 290 -7.99 -24.31 14.06
C PHE A 290 -7.95 -22.92 13.44
N ILE A 291 -8.61 -21.93 14.07
CA ILE A 291 -8.59 -20.55 13.58
C ILE A 291 -7.17 -19.95 13.63
N ASN A 292 -6.41 -20.19 14.70
CA ASN A 292 -5.03 -19.72 14.85
C ASN A 292 -4.12 -20.31 13.76
N LEU A 293 -4.34 -21.58 13.40
CA LEU A 293 -3.60 -22.25 12.33
C LEU A 293 -3.89 -21.63 10.96
N LEU A 294 -5.17 -21.36 10.65
CA LEU A 294 -5.58 -20.67 9.43
C LEU A 294 -5.03 -19.23 9.37
N GLU A 295 -5.01 -18.54 10.50
CA GLU A 295 -4.44 -17.20 10.62
C GLU A 295 -2.94 -17.21 10.30
N ALA A 296 -2.20 -18.21 10.80
CA ALA A 296 -0.78 -18.37 10.52
C ALA A 296 -0.49 -18.60 9.03
N ILE A 297 -1.30 -19.43 8.36
CA ILE A 297 -1.17 -19.68 6.90
C ILE A 297 -1.49 -18.40 6.11
N TYR A 298 -2.51 -17.64 6.52
CA TYR A 298 -2.83 -16.35 5.92
C TYR A 298 -1.67 -15.35 6.06
N ASN A 299 -1.11 -15.23 7.26
CA ASN A 299 0.02 -14.34 7.56
C ASN A 299 1.24 -14.71 6.70
N TRP A 300 1.54 -16.00 6.57
CA TRP A 300 2.57 -16.49 5.66
C TRP A 300 2.30 -16.07 4.20
N GLY A 301 1.07 -16.21 3.70
CA GLY A 301 0.70 -15.82 2.34
C GLY A 301 0.89 -14.32 2.08
N VAL A 302 0.53 -13.48 3.05
CA VAL A 302 0.80 -12.02 3.02
C VAL A 302 2.31 -11.77 2.96
N LEU A 303 3.10 -12.44 3.81
CA LEU A 303 4.56 -12.31 3.82
C LEU A 303 5.19 -12.72 2.49
N GLN A 304 4.77 -13.84 1.89
CA GLN A 304 5.27 -14.27 0.59
C GLN A 304 4.99 -13.26 -0.51
N SER A 305 3.78 -12.67 -0.54
CA SER A 305 3.43 -11.65 -1.54
C SER A 305 4.32 -10.41 -1.47
N VAL A 306 4.89 -10.10 -0.30
CA VAL A 306 5.70 -8.90 -0.05
C VAL A 306 7.20 -9.19 -0.08
N LEU A 307 7.63 -10.31 0.49
CA LEU A 307 9.02 -10.68 0.70
C LEU A 307 9.55 -11.69 -0.33
N LYS A 308 8.68 -12.36 -1.08
CA LYS A 308 9.04 -13.37 -2.09
C LYS A 308 10.00 -14.44 -1.55
N GLY A 309 9.74 -14.93 -0.35
CA GLY A 309 10.57 -15.94 0.33
C GLY A 309 11.78 -15.39 1.09
N GLU A 310 12.02 -14.09 1.10
CA GLU A 310 13.17 -13.49 1.78
C GLU A 310 12.90 -13.12 3.23
N GLY A 311 13.93 -13.19 4.10
CA GLY A 311 13.80 -12.86 5.52
C GLY A 311 13.68 -11.36 5.85
N SER A 312 13.68 -10.46 4.86
CA SER A 312 13.52 -9.00 5.08
C SER A 312 13.11 -8.26 3.81
N VAL A 313 12.46 -7.09 3.98
CA VAL A 313 12.08 -6.20 2.86
C VAL A 313 13.32 -5.74 2.11
N SER A 314 14.39 -5.45 2.83
CA SER A 314 15.67 -5.03 2.26
C SER A 314 16.26 -6.10 1.36
N GLN A 315 16.21 -7.37 1.76
CA GLN A 315 16.68 -8.46 0.92
C GLN A 315 15.81 -8.64 -0.33
N ALA A 316 14.47 -8.64 -0.19
CA ALA A 316 13.56 -8.73 -1.33
C ALA A 316 13.78 -7.60 -2.35
N MET A 317 14.03 -6.38 -1.85
CA MET A 317 14.30 -5.22 -2.69
C MET A 317 15.69 -5.26 -3.35
N ILE A 318 16.69 -5.88 -2.70
CA ILE A 318 18.01 -6.12 -3.31
C ILE A 318 17.88 -7.15 -4.43
N ASN A 319 17.19 -8.27 -4.20
CA ASN A 319 16.94 -9.25 -5.25
C ASN A 319 16.24 -8.62 -6.46
N LYS A 320 15.27 -7.72 -6.22
CA LYS A 320 14.61 -6.95 -7.28
C LYS A 320 15.60 -6.06 -8.07
N TYR A 321 16.57 -5.46 -7.39
CA TYR A 321 17.62 -4.66 -8.03
C TYR A 321 18.57 -5.53 -8.86
N ASP A 322 19.03 -6.65 -8.29
CA ASP A 322 19.95 -7.58 -8.97
C ASP A 322 19.28 -8.22 -10.19
N ALA A 323 18.02 -8.61 -10.06
CA ALA A 323 17.20 -9.13 -11.14
C ALA A 323 17.00 -8.09 -12.25
N TYR A 324 16.74 -6.82 -11.90
CA TYR A 324 16.67 -5.73 -12.88
C TYR A 324 18.01 -5.53 -13.61
N ALA A 325 19.14 -5.60 -12.89
CA ALA A 325 20.46 -5.43 -13.48
C ALA A 325 20.79 -6.56 -14.46
N ALA A 326 20.44 -7.80 -14.11
CA ALA A 326 20.59 -8.96 -14.96
C ALA A 326 19.68 -8.89 -16.20
N ASP A 327 18.40 -8.48 -16.04
CA ASP A 327 17.47 -8.25 -17.16
C ASP A 327 18.03 -7.20 -18.12
N LEU A 328 18.53 -6.09 -17.58
CA LEU A 328 19.08 -5.01 -18.38
C LEU A 328 20.33 -5.43 -19.14
N LYS A 329 21.20 -6.24 -18.52
CA LYS A 329 22.40 -6.78 -19.18
C LYS A 329 21.99 -7.69 -20.32
N PHE A 330 21.12 -8.67 -20.04
CA PHE A 330 20.61 -9.62 -21.01
C PHE A 330 20.01 -8.93 -22.25
N ILE A 331 19.12 -7.95 -22.04
CA ILE A 331 18.49 -7.23 -23.14
C ILE A 331 19.46 -6.30 -23.88
N LYS A 332 20.42 -5.67 -23.19
CA LYS A 332 21.44 -4.86 -23.87
C LYS A 332 22.31 -5.72 -24.79
N ASP A 333 22.67 -6.92 -24.36
CA ASP A 333 23.48 -7.85 -25.15
C ASP A 333 22.68 -8.31 -26.38
N LEU A 334 21.42 -8.69 -26.19
CA LEU A 334 20.49 -9.01 -27.28
C LEU A 334 20.36 -7.87 -28.30
N PHE A 335 20.10 -6.64 -27.85
CA PHE A 335 19.94 -5.50 -28.76
C PHE A 335 21.23 -5.18 -29.51
N ARG A 336 22.41 -5.45 -28.93
CA ARG A 336 23.68 -5.27 -29.65
C ARG A 336 23.92 -6.33 -30.71
N GLU A 337 23.46 -7.55 -30.45
CA GLU A 337 23.65 -8.67 -31.36
C GLU A 337 22.67 -8.61 -32.54
N LYS A 338 21.40 -8.30 -32.27
CA LYS A 338 20.32 -8.47 -33.25
C LYS A 338 19.76 -7.17 -33.84
N LEU A 339 20.00 -6.02 -33.20
CA LEU A 339 19.48 -4.74 -33.68
C LEU A 339 20.59 -3.81 -34.16
N SER A 340 20.18 -2.85 -35.00
CA SER A 340 21.09 -1.81 -35.46
C SER A 340 21.59 -0.95 -34.31
N ARG A 341 22.78 -0.38 -34.46
CA ARG A 341 23.33 0.61 -33.51
C ARG A 341 22.42 1.82 -33.33
N VAL A 342 21.63 2.16 -34.35
CA VAL A 342 20.64 3.23 -34.30
C VAL A 342 19.52 2.85 -33.36
N ASP A 343 18.92 1.67 -33.52
CA ASP A 343 17.86 1.17 -32.65
C ASP A 343 18.28 1.06 -31.18
N TYR A 344 19.48 0.53 -30.93
CA TYR A 344 20.06 0.47 -29.59
C TYR A 344 20.14 1.88 -28.96
N LYS A 345 20.63 2.86 -29.72
CA LYS A 345 20.75 4.25 -29.25
C LYS A 345 19.37 4.88 -29.02
N THR A 346 18.41 4.64 -29.91
CA THR A 346 17.05 5.18 -29.75
C THR A 346 16.38 4.61 -28.51
N PHE A 347 16.53 3.30 -28.24
CA PHE A 347 15.91 2.66 -27.09
C PHE A 347 16.58 3.05 -25.76
N PHE A 348 17.91 2.91 -25.66
CA PHE A 348 18.65 3.06 -24.40
C PHE A 348 19.31 4.42 -24.18
N LYS A 349 19.45 5.24 -25.23
CA LYS A 349 20.23 6.48 -25.21
C LYS A 349 19.55 7.62 -25.98
N SER A 350 18.21 7.62 -26.06
CA SER A 350 17.48 8.70 -26.71
C SER A 350 17.80 10.05 -26.07
N LYS A 351 17.99 11.07 -26.93
CA LYS A 351 18.11 12.46 -26.51
C LYS A 351 16.71 13.05 -26.28
N LYS A 352 16.66 14.18 -25.58
CA LYS A 352 15.45 14.97 -25.44
C LYS A 352 15.04 15.53 -26.80
N ASP A 353 13.75 15.44 -27.13
CA ASP A 353 13.15 16.13 -28.26
C ASP A 353 12.91 17.63 -27.95
N ASP A 354 12.28 18.34 -28.89
CA ASP A 354 11.97 19.78 -28.76
C ASP A 354 11.03 20.09 -27.58
N LYS A 355 10.30 19.09 -27.09
CA LYS A 355 9.43 19.17 -25.91
C LYS A 355 10.15 18.77 -24.62
N GLY A 356 11.44 18.42 -24.70
CA GLY A 356 12.24 18.00 -23.56
C GLY A 356 12.04 16.53 -23.17
N GLU A 357 11.33 15.73 -23.97
CA GLU A 357 11.01 14.32 -23.68
C GLU A 357 12.01 13.35 -24.31
N THR A 358 12.37 12.30 -23.59
CA THR A 358 13.15 11.16 -24.13
C THR A 358 12.21 10.03 -24.55
N LEU A 359 12.74 9.00 -25.21
CA LEU A 359 11.98 7.83 -25.68
C LEU A 359 12.29 6.54 -24.90
N TYR A 360 11.34 5.61 -24.91
CA TYR A 360 11.49 4.20 -24.52
C TYR A 360 12.16 3.98 -23.15
N TYR A 361 13.28 3.25 -23.08
CA TYR A 361 13.96 2.95 -21.83
C TYR A 361 14.54 4.21 -21.16
N THR A 362 15.06 5.16 -21.94
CA THR A 362 15.48 6.46 -21.37
C THR A 362 14.27 7.19 -20.76
N LYS A 363 13.11 7.19 -21.44
CA LYS A 363 11.87 7.77 -20.90
C LYS A 363 11.44 7.08 -19.62
N TYR A 364 11.50 5.74 -19.61
CA TYR A 364 11.18 4.93 -18.45
C TYR A 364 12.09 5.25 -17.26
N THR A 365 13.39 5.45 -17.46
CA THR A 365 14.34 5.70 -16.37
C THR A 365 14.40 7.15 -15.90
N THR A 366 14.09 8.12 -16.77
CA THR A 366 14.25 9.56 -16.48
C THR A 366 12.95 10.29 -16.15
N SER A 367 11.80 9.66 -16.35
CA SER A 367 10.48 10.25 -16.12
C SER A 367 9.54 9.31 -15.35
N GLY A 368 8.36 9.82 -14.99
CA GLY A 368 7.26 9.04 -14.42
C GLY A 368 6.52 8.17 -15.44
N TYR A 369 7.19 7.71 -16.51
CA TYR A 369 6.57 6.94 -17.57
C TYR A 369 5.98 5.63 -17.05
N ASP A 370 4.77 5.34 -17.51
CA ASP A 370 3.98 4.19 -17.06
C ASP A 370 4.64 2.86 -17.46
N TYR A 371 4.63 1.91 -16.53
CA TYR A 371 5.27 0.61 -16.73
C TYR A 371 4.61 -0.19 -17.86
N LYS A 372 3.28 -0.21 -17.95
CA LYS A 372 2.58 -0.96 -19.01
C LYS A 372 2.90 -0.38 -20.39
N LYS A 373 2.97 0.95 -20.49
CA LYS A 373 3.42 1.62 -21.72
C LYS A 373 4.87 1.26 -22.06
N PHE A 374 5.77 1.28 -21.08
CA PHE A 374 7.16 0.87 -21.28
C PHE A 374 7.29 -0.58 -21.78
N ILE A 375 6.54 -1.52 -21.19
CA ILE A 375 6.57 -2.91 -21.62
C ILE A 375 6.10 -3.06 -23.07
N LYS A 376 5.03 -2.36 -23.47
CA LYS A 376 4.57 -2.36 -24.87
C LYS A 376 5.62 -1.80 -25.85
N ASP A 377 6.32 -0.74 -25.45
CA ASP A 377 7.42 -0.17 -26.23
C ASP A 377 8.60 -1.16 -26.34
N PHE A 378 8.92 -1.85 -25.24
CA PHE A 378 9.95 -2.89 -25.18
C PHE A 378 9.59 -4.07 -26.08
N GLU A 379 8.36 -4.58 -26.03
CA GLU A 379 7.86 -5.67 -26.88
C GLU A 379 8.01 -5.34 -28.36
N THR A 380 7.71 -4.10 -28.76
CA THR A 380 7.87 -3.65 -30.16
C THR A 380 9.32 -3.76 -30.64
N TYR A 381 10.28 -3.32 -29.83
CA TYR A 381 11.70 -3.43 -30.17
C TYR A 381 12.21 -4.86 -30.07
N PHE A 382 11.68 -5.65 -29.15
CA PHE A 382 11.99 -7.06 -29.03
C PHE A 382 11.57 -7.82 -30.30
N ILE A 383 10.35 -7.60 -30.80
CA ILE A 383 9.86 -8.17 -32.06
C ILE A 383 10.79 -7.78 -33.22
N LYS A 384 11.17 -6.50 -33.30
CA LYS A 384 12.11 -6.03 -34.32
C LYS A 384 13.48 -6.71 -34.22
N ALA A 385 13.96 -6.98 -33.00
CA ALA A 385 15.22 -7.69 -32.76
C ALA A 385 15.15 -9.16 -33.20
N THR A 386 13.95 -9.71 -33.30
CA THR A 386 13.70 -11.08 -33.72
C THR A 386 13.27 -11.19 -35.19
N ASP A 387 13.26 -10.09 -35.95
CA ASP A 387 12.69 -10.09 -37.30
C ASP A 387 13.61 -10.82 -38.31
N GLY A 388 13.03 -11.83 -38.97
CA GLY A 388 13.67 -13.03 -39.52
C GLY A 388 12.91 -14.32 -39.13
N PHE A 389 12.05 -14.23 -38.12
CA PHE A 389 10.97 -15.18 -37.83
C PHE A 389 9.64 -14.66 -38.44
N GLU A 390 8.77 -15.56 -38.89
CA GLU A 390 7.65 -15.36 -39.83
C GLU A 390 6.46 -14.48 -39.33
N TYR A 391 6.70 -13.42 -38.57
CA TYR A 391 5.65 -12.55 -38.03
C TYR A 391 6.06 -11.07 -38.02
N SER A 392 5.62 -10.32 -39.04
CA SER A 392 6.01 -8.91 -39.22
C SER A 392 5.28 -7.94 -38.28
N TYR A 393 5.87 -6.76 -38.06
CA TYR A 393 5.28 -5.63 -37.34
C TYR A 393 3.89 -5.20 -37.87
N ASP A 394 3.62 -5.42 -39.16
CA ASP A 394 2.33 -5.11 -39.79
C ASP A 394 1.22 -6.12 -39.40
N ASN A 395 1.59 -7.36 -39.07
CA ASN A 395 0.65 -8.36 -38.53
C ASN A 395 0.27 -8.03 -37.08
N PHE A 396 1.23 -7.54 -36.27
CA PHE A 396 0.96 -7.10 -34.89
C PHE A 396 -0.01 -5.92 -34.83
N LYS A 397 0.14 -4.92 -35.72
CA LYS A 397 -0.77 -3.76 -35.76
C LYS A 397 -2.21 -4.16 -36.10
N LYS A 398 -2.40 -5.12 -37.01
CA LYS A 398 -3.73 -5.63 -37.38
C LYS A 398 -4.42 -6.38 -36.24
N ASP A 399 -3.64 -7.01 -35.35
CA ASP A 399 -4.13 -7.76 -34.17
C ASP A 399 -4.41 -6.88 -32.93
N THR A 400 -4.19 -5.56 -32.97
CA THR A 400 -4.43 -4.66 -31.82
C THR A 400 -5.88 -4.25 -31.61
N SER A 401 -6.82 -4.72 -32.44
CA SER A 401 -8.26 -4.56 -32.21
C SER A 401 -8.79 -5.70 -31.33
N GLY A 402 -8.47 -5.67 -30.03
CA GLY A 402 -9.14 -6.50 -29.03
C GLY A 402 -8.25 -7.55 -28.37
N ASN A 403 -7.71 -7.16 -27.22
CA ASN A 403 -7.63 -7.98 -26.01
C ASN A 403 -7.07 -9.42 -26.14
N LYS A 404 -5.82 -9.58 -26.61
CA LYS A 404 -4.93 -10.72 -26.25
C LYS A 404 -3.46 -10.28 -26.28
N SER A 405 -2.82 -10.13 -25.11
CA SER A 405 -1.49 -9.49 -24.97
C SER A 405 -0.40 -10.19 -24.13
N PRO A 406 -0.46 -11.51 -23.81
CA PRO A 406 0.78 -12.20 -23.37
C PRO A 406 1.19 -13.43 -24.20
N GLU A 407 0.24 -14.13 -24.82
CA GLU A 407 0.48 -15.47 -25.40
C GLU A 407 1.42 -15.45 -26.62
N LYS A 408 1.23 -14.50 -27.54
CA LYS A 408 2.07 -14.38 -28.76
C LYS A 408 3.48 -13.84 -28.48
N VAL A 409 3.62 -13.01 -27.44
CA VAL A 409 4.92 -12.54 -26.95
C VAL A 409 5.65 -13.69 -26.26
N ALA A 410 4.94 -14.50 -25.45
CA ALA A 410 5.50 -15.71 -24.87
C ALA A 410 5.93 -16.73 -25.95
N GLU A 411 5.19 -16.89 -27.06
CA GLU A 411 5.60 -17.73 -28.21
C GLU A 411 6.89 -17.22 -28.87
N ALA A 412 6.98 -15.92 -29.17
CA ALA A 412 8.18 -15.31 -29.75
C ALA A 412 9.39 -15.43 -28.81
N ILE A 413 9.20 -15.23 -27.51
CA ILE A 413 10.28 -15.37 -26.52
C ILE A 413 10.62 -16.85 -26.29
N ASN A 414 9.66 -17.79 -26.31
CA ASN A 414 9.93 -19.23 -26.20
C ASN A 414 10.71 -19.75 -27.42
N GLN A 415 10.38 -19.29 -28.63
CA GLN A 415 11.12 -19.62 -29.85
C GLN A 415 12.53 -19.01 -29.84
N PHE A 416 12.68 -17.80 -29.28
CA PHE A 416 13.96 -17.13 -29.08
C PHE A 416 14.82 -17.75 -27.96
N ALA A 417 14.21 -18.22 -26.87
CA ALA A 417 14.89 -18.95 -25.79
C ALA A 417 15.42 -20.32 -26.24
N ARG A 418 14.96 -20.87 -27.38
CA ARG A 418 15.59 -22.03 -28.01
C ARG A 418 16.95 -21.69 -28.64
N GLN A 419 17.19 -20.42 -29.03
CA GLN A 419 18.51 -19.95 -29.51
C GLN A 419 19.44 -19.53 -28.37
N PHE A 420 18.88 -19.00 -27.27
CA PHE A 420 19.61 -18.73 -26.04
C PHE A 420 19.37 -19.87 -25.06
N SER A 421 20.18 -20.92 -25.14
CA SER A 421 20.23 -22.08 -24.23
C SER A 421 20.60 -21.73 -22.77
N SER A 422 20.06 -20.63 -22.24
CA SER A 422 20.27 -20.18 -20.89
C SER A 422 18.98 -20.32 -20.09
N GLU A 423 19.07 -21.05 -18.99
CA GLU A 423 18.09 -21.08 -17.90
C GLU A 423 17.59 -19.67 -17.51
N TYR A 424 18.44 -18.65 -17.69
CA TYR A 424 18.08 -17.25 -17.45
C TYR A 424 17.01 -16.71 -18.40
N ALA A 425 17.07 -17.08 -19.69
CA ALA A 425 16.10 -16.60 -20.68
C ALA A 425 14.68 -17.05 -20.30
N GLN A 426 14.51 -18.32 -19.93
CA GLN A 426 13.24 -18.87 -19.44
C GLN A 426 12.72 -18.13 -18.20
N LYS A 427 13.59 -17.93 -17.20
CA LYS A 427 13.28 -17.13 -16.00
C LYS A 427 12.87 -15.69 -16.32
N PHE A 428 13.49 -15.07 -17.33
CA PHE A 428 13.13 -13.74 -17.77
C PHE A 428 11.73 -13.71 -18.42
N ILE A 429 11.37 -14.69 -19.26
CA ILE A 429 10.03 -14.77 -19.88
C ILE A 429 8.96 -14.88 -18.81
N GLU A 430 9.16 -15.79 -17.86
CA GLU A 430 8.23 -16.01 -16.76
C GLU A 430 8.02 -14.73 -15.97
N ARG A 431 9.11 -14.06 -15.59
CA ARG A 431 9.04 -12.76 -14.91
C ARG A 431 8.40 -11.67 -15.77
N LEU A 432 8.60 -11.65 -17.08
CA LEU A 432 7.95 -10.69 -17.96
C LEU A 432 6.44 -10.91 -18.01
N ASN A 433 6.00 -12.16 -18.19
CA ASN A 433 4.58 -12.54 -18.20
C ASN A 433 3.88 -12.23 -16.87
N ASN A 434 4.60 -12.39 -15.76
CA ASN A 434 4.11 -12.08 -14.42
C ASN A 434 4.19 -10.56 -14.08
N GLY A 435 4.67 -9.71 -15.01
CA GLY A 435 4.82 -8.27 -14.79
C GLY A 435 5.92 -7.89 -13.79
N GLU A 436 6.92 -8.76 -13.63
CA GLU A 436 8.01 -8.65 -12.67
C GLU A 436 9.37 -8.24 -13.27
N ALA A 437 9.50 -8.31 -14.59
CA ALA A 437 10.66 -7.83 -15.32
C ALA A 437 10.74 -6.30 -15.30
N PHE A 438 11.94 -5.73 -15.22
CA PHE A 438 12.17 -4.27 -15.25
C PHE A 438 11.41 -3.43 -14.20
N LEU A 439 10.95 -4.04 -13.11
CA LEU A 439 10.26 -3.28 -12.06
C LEU A 439 11.24 -2.41 -11.26
N LYS A 440 10.93 -1.11 -11.14
CA LYS A 440 11.65 -0.22 -10.23
C LYS A 440 11.42 -0.61 -8.77
N GLN A 441 12.37 -0.29 -7.89
CA GLN A 441 12.21 -0.52 -6.45
C GLN A 441 11.13 0.36 -5.80
N ARG A 442 10.79 1.51 -6.38
CA ARG A 442 9.73 2.41 -5.87
C ARG A 442 8.57 2.44 -6.84
N MET A 443 7.53 1.66 -6.53
CA MET A 443 6.28 1.58 -7.28
C MET A 443 5.08 1.82 -6.35
N SER A 444 3.90 2.04 -6.90
CA SER A 444 2.64 2.16 -6.14
C SER A 444 2.39 0.97 -5.21
N ASP A 445 2.77 -0.23 -5.68
CA ASP A 445 2.44 -1.49 -5.04
C ASP A 445 3.19 -1.68 -3.72
N ASN A 446 4.32 -0.98 -3.53
CA ASN A 446 5.01 -0.91 -2.24
C ASN A 446 4.13 -0.34 -1.12
N GLY A 447 3.02 0.34 -1.45
CA GLY A 447 2.02 0.75 -0.47
C GLY A 447 1.39 -0.43 0.29
N ALA A 448 1.43 -1.63 -0.28
CA ALA A 448 0.95 -2.87 0.33
C ALA A 448 1.88 -3.42 1.43
N ILE A 449 3.13 -2.93 1.52
CA ILE A 449 4.10 -3.37 2.53
C ILE A 449 3.59 -2.96 3.93
N PRO A 450 3.38 -3.90 4.86
CA PRO A 450 3.00 -3.61 6.24
C PRO A 450 4.12 -2.90 7.02
N TYR A 451 3.77 -2.02 7.96
CA TYR A 451 4.75 -1.29 8.77
C TYR A 451 5.60 -2.23 9.63
N GLN A 452 5.03 -3.35 10.06
CA GLN A 452 5.66 -4.37 10.88
C GLN A 452 6.95 -4.91 10.24
N LEU A 453 6.99 -5.10 8.92
CA LEU A 453 8.20 -5.57 8.24
C LEU A 453 9.32 -4.53 8.30
N HIS A 454 8.94 -3.24 8.25
CA HIS A 454 9.88 -2.15 8.49
C HIS A 454 10.30 -2.05 9.96
N LYS A 455 9.41 -2.35 10.91
CA LYS A 455 9.70 -2.42 12.35
C LYS A 455 10.75 -3.49 12.66
N ASN A 456 10.62 -4.68 12.08
CA ASN A 456 11.57 -5.78 12.28
C ASN A 456 13.00 -5.39 11.85
N GLU A 457 13.14 -4.70 10.72
CA GLU A 457 14.45 -4.18 10.31
C GLU A 457 14.95 -3.04 11.21
N LEU A 458 14.05 -2.15 11.61
CA LEU A 458 14.36 -1.02 12.47
C LEU A 458 14.93 -1.47 13.82
N ILE A 459 14.30 -2.46 14.46
CA ILE A 459 14.75 -3.02 15.74
C ILE A 459 16.17 -3.57 15.61
N LYS A 460 16.43 -4.39 14.58
CA LYS A 460 17.77 -4.94 14.33
C LYS A 460 18.83 -3.84 14.13
N ILE A 461 18.50 -2.78 13.40
CA ILE A 461 19.42 -1.63 13.20
C ILE A 461 19.67 -0.91 14.54
N ILE A 462 18.62 -0.67 15.33
CA ILE A 462 18.72 -0.03 16.65
C ILE A 462 19.60 -0.87 17.59
N GLU A 463 19.42 -2.18 17.63
CA GLU A 463 20.15 -3.07 18.52
C GLU A 463 21.63 -3.21 18.13
N ASN A 464 21.92 -3.30 16.83
CA ASN A 464 23.30 -3.38 16.35
C ASN A 464 24.06 -2.08 16.56
N GLN A 465 23.46 -0.94 16.20
CA GLN A 465 24.13 0.36 16.26
C GLN A 465 24.02 1.02 17.64
N GLY A 466 23.03 0.63 18.46
CA GLY A 466 22.82 1.13 19.82
C GLY A 466 23.96 0.81 20.77
N LYS A 467 24.76 -0.21 20.47
CA LYS A 467 26.03 -0.51 21.16
C LYS A 467 27.05 0.62 21.04
N TYR A 468 26.97 1.42 19.97
CA TYR A 468 27.87 2.54 19.69
C TYR A 468 27.19 3.91 19.88
N TYR A 469 25.86 3.94 19.79
CA TYR A 469 25.02 5.14 19.90
C TYR A 469 23.88 4.88 20.90
N PRO A 470 24.14 5.01 22.21
CA PRO A 470 23.19 4.62 23.25
C PRO A 470 21.82 5.32 23.18
N GLU A 471 21.75 6.51 22.59
CA GLU A 471 20.51 7.26 22.38
C GLU A 471 19.49 6.50 21.51
N LEU A 472 19.96 5.57 20.66
CA LEU A 472 19.07 4.69 19.88
C LEU A 472 18.32 3.68 20.76
N LEU A 473 18.90 3.31 21.91
CA LEU A 473 18.32 2.33 22.84
C LEU A 473 17.33 2.96 23.83
N GLU A 474 17.09 4.28 23.77
CA GLU A 474 16.13 4.99 24.63
C GLU A 474 14.73 4.37 24.48
N LYS A 475 14.18 3.85 25.58
CA LYS A 475 12.81 3.33 25.67
C LYS A 475 11.89 4.31 26.39
N ILE A 476 10.63 4.38 25.95
CA ILE A 476 9.61 5.26 26.51
C ILE A 476 8.23 4.62 26.50
N ASP A 477 7.46 4.87 27.56
CA ASP A 477 6.02 4.66 27.62
C ASP A 477 5.29 5.95 27.25
N ASN A 478 4.45 5.88 26.20
CA ASN A 478 3.66 7.01 25.73
C ASN A 478 2.28 7.13 26.41
N GLY A 479 2.06 6.37 27.49
CA GLY A 479 0.86 6.28 28.30
C GLY A 479 -0.02 5.06 28.01
N ASP A 480 0.50 4.07 27.29
CA ASP A 480 -0.21 2.80 27.05
C ASP A 480 0.28 1.65 27.95
N GLY A 481 1.23 1.92 28.84
CA GLY A 481 1.77 0.95 29.80
C GLY A 481 2.89 0.07 29.24
N LYS A 482 3.37 0.30 28.01
CA LYS A 482 4.45 -0.48 27.39
C LYS A 482 5.73 0.33 27.20
N GLN A 483 6.89 -0.25 27.53
CA GLN A 483 8.19 0.37 27.26
C GLN A 483 8.72 -0.08 25.90
N GLU A 484 8.86 0.87 24.98
CA GLU A 484 9.32 0.60 23.61
C GLU A 484 10.38 1.59 23.18
N TYR A 485 11.26 1.21 22.25
CA TYR A 485 12.24 2.15 21.70
C TYR A 485 11.54 3.40 21.15
N LYS A 486 12.05 4.58 21.50
CA LYS A 486 11.45 5.86 21.12
C LYS A 486 11.28 6.00 19.61
N ILE A 487 12.23 5.49 18.83
CA ILE A 487 12.15 5.48 17.36
C ILE A 487 11.06 4.50 16.86
N VAL A 488 10.84 3.37 17.54
CA VAL A 488 9.74 2.43 17.24
C VAL A 488 8.39 3.10 17.53
N ARG A 489 8.24 3.83 18.65
CA ARG A 489 7.03 4.64 18.93
C ARG A 489 6.75 5.63 17.81
N LEU A 490 7.78 6.27 17.27
CA LEU A 490 7.64 7.20 16.14
C LEU A 490 7.17 6.50 14.86
N LEU A 491 7.63 5.27 14.61
CA LEU A 491 7.19 4.43 13.50
C LEU A 491 5.70 4.09 13.66
N GLU A 492 5.33 3.52 14.79
CA GLU A 492 3.99 2.96 15.07
C GLU A 492 2.91 4.02 15.27
N HIS A 493 3.29 5.24 15.66
CA HIS A 493 2.33 6.27 16.01
C HIS A 493 1.33 6.55 14.88
N ARG A 494 0.06 6.25 15.18
CA ARG A 494 -1.11 6.51 14.34
C ARG A 494 -2.18 7.14 15.22
N ILE A 495 -2.64 8.32 14.83
CA ILE A 495 -3.76 8.98 15.49
C ILE A 495 -5.02 8.18 15.17
N PRO A 496 -5.76 7.66 16.17
CA PRO A 496 -6.99 6.93 15.93
C PRO A 496 -8.03 7.81 15.22
N TYR A 497 -8.85 7.21 14.36
CA TYR A 497 -9.82 7.97 13.57
C TYR A 497 -10.86 8.66 14.46
N TYR A 498 -11.26 8.00 15.55
CA TYR A 498 -12.21 8.51 16.54
C TYR A 498 -11.61 9.60 17.44
N VAL A 499 -10.29 9.81 17.44
CA VAL A 499 -9.66 10.98 18.09
C VAL A 499 -9.71 12.20 17.16
N GLY A 500 -9.55 11.99 15.85
CA GLY A 500 -9.61 13.07 14.87
C GLY A 500 -8.39 14.00 14.87
N PRO A 501 -8.52 15.25 14.40
CA PRO A 501 -7.43 16.22 14.37
C PRO A 501 -7.01 16.66 15.78
N LEU A 502 -5.71 16.65 16.04
CA LEU A 502 -5.16 17.10 17.32
C LEU A 502 -5.20 18.63 17.41
N GLN A 503 -5.62 19.12 18.57
CA GLN A 503 -5.66 20.53 18.94
C GLN A 503 -4.98 20.73 20.29
N THR A 504 -4.51 21.93 20.55
CA THR A 504 -4.14 22.39 21.89
C THR A 504 -5.15 23.47 22.30
N LYS A 505 -5.35 23.69 23.60
CA LYS A 505 -6.32 24.70 24.10
C LYS A 505 -6.11 26.08 23.45
N ASN A 506 -4.88 26.42 23.09
CA ASN A 506 -4.51 27.71 22.49
C ASN A 506 -4.66 27.76 20.95
N GLN A 507 -5.08 26.67 20.29
CA GLN A 507 -5.25 26.55 18.83
C GLN A 507 -6.63 25.99 18.42
N ASN A 508 -7.66 26.23 19.25
CA ASN A 508 -9.04 25.76 19.04
C ASN A 508 -9.78 26.44 17.86
N ASN A 509 -9.25 26.30 16.64
CA ASN A 509 -9.75 26.97 15.44
C ASN A 509 -10.25 26.02 14.35
N SER A 510 -10.46 24.72 14.64
CA SER A 510 -10.97 23.78 13.63
C SER A 510 -12.35 23.26 13.96
N ASN A 511 -13.34 23.63 13.14
CA ASN A 511 -14.71 23.09 13.16
C ASN A 511 -14.79 21.58 12.87
N PHE A 512 -13.65 20.91 12.65
CA PHE A 512 -13.56 19.49 12.29
C PHE A 512 -12.81 18.67 13.33
N ALA A 513 -12.65 19.20 14.54
CA ALA A 513 -11.90 18.56 15.60
C ALA A 513 -12.78 18.44 16.85
N TRP A 514 -12.75 17.25 17.43
CA TRP A 514 -13.57 16.83 18.58
C TRP A 514 -12.70 16.17 19.67
N MET A 515 -11.38 16.15 19.47
CA MET A 515 -10.41 15.59 20.39
C MET A 515 -10.52 16.27 21.76
N LYS A 516 -10.53 15.46 22.81
CA LYS A 516 -10.52 15.91 24.21
C LYS A 516 -9.13 15.72 24.81
N SER A 517 -8.57 16.79 25.36
CA SER A 517 -7.27 16.76 26.03
C SER A 517 -7.42 16.28 27.47
N ARG A 518 -6.54 15.38 27.91
CA ARG A 518 -6.39 14.96 29.30
C ARG A 518 -5.50 15.92 30.10
N ALA A 519 -4.47 16.48 29.47
CA ALA A 519 -3.55 17.40 30.11
C ALA A 519 -3.00 18.44 29.12
N ASP A 520 -2.60 19.59 29.65
CA ASP A 520 -2.10 20.71 28.84
C ASP A 520 -0.69 20.45 28.26
N GLY A 521 -0.36 21.15 27.18
CA GLY A 521 0.93 21.10 26.50
C GLY A 521 0.91 20.43 25.12
N ASN A 522 2.09 20.23 24.55
CA ASN A 522 2.26 19.70 23.20
C ASN A 522 1.99 18.19 23.15
N ILE A 523 1.17 17.78 22.18
CA ILE A 523 0.90 16.37 21.89
C ILE A 523 1.94 15.85 20.91
N THR A 524 2.62 14.77 21.29
CA THR A 524 3.68 14.11 20.52
C THR A 524 3.41 12.61 20.44
N PRO A 525 4.08 11.87 19.53
CA PRO A 525 4.05 10.41 19.52
C PRO A 525 4.45 9.75 20.86
N PHE A 526 5.25 10.45 21.66
CA PHE A 526 5.89 9.92 22.87
C PHE A 526 5.08 10.15 24.15
N ASN A 527 4.00 10.94 24.09
CA ASN A 527 3.15 11.24 25.25
C ASN A 527 1.65 11.21 24.90
N PHE A 528 1.31 10.58 23.77
CA PHE A 528 -0.02 10.69 23.17
C PHE A 528 -1.13 10.28 24.13
N TYR A 529 -1.03 9.12 24.78
CA TYR A 529 -2.07 8.61 25.68
C TYR A 529 -2.07 9.28 27.07
N GLN A 530 -0.99 9.98 27.40
CA GLN A 530 -0.92 10.82 28.60
C GLN A 530 -1.63 12.16 28.39
N LYS A 531 -1.59 12.71 27.16
CA LYS A 531 -2.13 14.04 26.82
C LYS A 531 -3.53 14.00 26.21
N VAL A 532 -3.92 12.91 25.55
CA VAL A 532 -5.21 12.77 24.87
C VAL A 532 -6.13 11.87 25.67
N ASP A 533 -7.35 12.33 25.93
CA ASP A 533 -8.39 11.48 26.48
C ASP A 533 -9.08 10.70 25.35
N LYS A 534 -8.69 9.42 25.23
CA LYS A 534 -9.17 8.54 24.16
C LYS A 534 -10.67 8.27 24.25
N ILE A 535 -11.17 8.10 25.47
CA ILE A 535 -12.57 7.71 25.74
C ILE A 535 -13.46 8.92 25.46
N ALA A 536 -13.16 10.06 26.07
CA ALA A 536 -13.94 11.27 25.86
C ALA A 536 -13.88 11.78 24.41
N SER A 537 -12.77 11.54 23.69
CA SER A 537 -12.70 11.82 22.25
C SER A 537 -13.57 10.88 21.42
N ALA A 538 -13.63 9.59 21.79
CA ALA A 538 -14.45 8.59 21.10
C ALA A 538 -15.94 8.83 21.34
N GLU A 539 -16.34 9.19 22.55
CA GLU A 539 -17.70 9.62 22.89
C GLU A 539 -18.10 10.85 22.05
N ALA A 540 -17.27 11.91 22.07
CA ALA A 540 -17.52 13.11 21.28
C ALA A 540 -17.58 12.82 19.77
N PHE A 541 -16.86 11.82 19.28
CA PHE A 541 -16.95 11.38 17.88
C PHE A 541 -18.30 10.75 17.56
N ILE A 542 -18.80 9.86 18.42
CA ILE A 542 -20.10 9.21 18.24
C ILE A 542 -21.25 10.21 18.42
N ASP A 543 -21.17 11.10 19.42
CA ASP A 543 -22.19 12.11 19.68
C ASP A 543 -22.38 13.04 18.47
N ASN A 544 -21.29 13.47 17.83
CA ASN A 544 -21.33 14.30 16.63
C ASN A 544 -21.95 13.60 15.40
N LEU A 545 -22.07 12.27 15.43
CA LEU A 545 -22.65 11.47 14.36
C LEU A 545 -24.05 10.93 14.71
N THR A 546 -24.47 11.06 15.96
CA THR A 546 -25.75 10.53 16.45
C THR A 546 -26.84 11.54 16.15
N ASN A 547 -27.89 11.09 15.47
CA ASN A 547 -29.06 11.93 15.20
C ASN A 547 -29.94 12.05 16.44
N ASN A 548 -30.70 13.13 16.51
CA ASN A 548 -31.78 13.24 17.48
C ASN A 548 -33.06 12.57 16.95
N CYS A 549 -33.94 12.20 17.87
CA CYS A 549 -35.24 11.61 17.57
C CYS A 549 -36.09 12.62 16.77
N THR A 550 -36.75 12.15 15.70
CA THR A 550 -37.64 13.01 14.90
C THR A 550 -38.86 13.50 15.67
N TYR A 551 -39.28 12.78 16.72
CA TYR A 551 -40.37 13.16 17.61
C TYR A 551 -39.91 13.99 18.82
N LEU A 552 -38.65 13.84 19.24
CA LEU A 552 -38.03 14.56 20.36
C LEU A 552 -36.71 15.19 19.88
N PRO A 553 -36.77 16.39 19.25
CA PRO A 553 -35.62 16.99 18.58
C PRO A 553 -34.42 17.30 19.47
N ASP A 554 -34.58 17.31 20.79
CA ASP A 554 -33.52 17.53 21.79
C ASP A 554 -32.94 16.23 22.37
N LYS A 555 -33.48 15.05 22.01
CA LYS A 555 -33.05 13.75 22.54
C LYS A 555 -32.33 12.92 21.49
N PRO A 556 -31.14 12.37 21.80
CA PRO A 556 -30.46 11.45 20.88
C PRO A 556 -31.28 10.17 20.71
N VAL A 557 -31.17 9.54 19.55
CA VAL A 557 -31.77 8.23 19.31
C VAL A 557 -31.11 7.14 20.15
N LEU A 558 -31.86 6.09 20.47
CA LEU A 558 -31.29 4.90 21.10
C LEU A 558 -30.38 4.14 20.12
N PRO A 559 -29.37 3.41 20.63
CA PRO A 559 -28.60 2.48 19.82
C PRO A 559 -29.52 1.47 19.12
N ARG A 560 -29.19 1.14 17.86
CA ARG A 560 -29.96 0.20 17.04
C ARG A 560 -30.16 -1.17 17.71
N HIS A 561 -29.22 -1.59 18.54
CA HIS A 561 -29.23 -2.86 19.27
C HIS A 561 -29.49 -2.66 20.78
N SER A 562 -30.19 -1.58 21.16
CA SER A 562 -30.67 -1.39 22.52
C SER A 562 -31.74 -2.44 22.85
N LEU A 563 -31.71 -3.00 24.06
CA LEU A 563 -32.74 -3.91 24.57
C LEU A 563 -34.12 -3.24 24.68
N LEU A 564 -34.18 -1.91 24.79
CA LEU A 564 -35.45 -1.17 24.79
C LEU A 564 -36.02 -1.00 23.37
N PHE A 565 -35.19 -1.20 22.35
CA PHE A 565 -35.57 -1.08 20.94
C PHE A 565 -35.83 -2.44 20.29
N SER A 566 -35.22 -3.51 20.82
CA SER A 566 -35.35 -4.90 20.38
C SER A 566 -36.48 -5.58 21.15
#